data_AF-A0A8T3NLK0-F1
#
_entry.id   AF-A0A8T3NLK0-F1
#
_cell.length_a   1.000
_cell.length_b   1.000
_cell.length_c   1.000
_cell.angle_alpha   90.00
_cell.angle_beta   90.00
_cell.angle_gamma   90.00
#
_symmetry.space_group_name_H-M   'P 1'
#
loop_
_entity.id
_entity.type
_entity.pdbx_description
1 polymer ?
#
loop_
_entity_poly.entity_id
_entity_poly.type
_entity_poly.pdbx_seq_one_letter_code
_entity_poly.pdbx_strand_id
1 'polypeptide(L)'
;MTCAEIREMLAAYSLDALDEQERDAVTGHLERCPPCGFELPDYEKVAAGLGLAVEQHDPPLDLEGRILAAARRQEATARPGWIGGRLRLPRVQPAGLVAALALVVGLTVALRAAGLQMELSEQRTAIATLRERASRYDRVVAVLQAP
;
A
#
# COMPACT_ATOMS: atom_id res chain seq x y z
N MET A 1 -17.60 19.81 -9.31
CA MET A 1 -17.23 20.88 -8.37
C MET A 1 -15.75 21.20 -8.49
N THR A 2 -15.43 22.48 -8.50
CA THR A 2 -14.08 23.03 -8.55
C THR A 2 -13.49 23.14 -7.14
N CYS A 3 -12.16 23.26 -7.01
CA CYS A 3 -11.53 23.45 -5.70
C CYS A 3 -11.94 24.77 -5.02
N ALA A 4 -12.38 25.78 -5.78
CA ALA A 4 -12.87 27.03 -5.20
C ALA A 4 -14.22 26.80 -4.51
N GLU A 5 -15.18 26.19 -5.21
CA GLU A 5 -16.51 25.84 -4.67
C GLU A 5 -16.39 24.96 -3.43
N ILE A 6 -15.52 23.95 -3.46
CA ILE A 6 -15.34 23.05 -2.32
C ILE A 6 -14.79 23.78 -1.09
N ARG A 7 -13.81 24.67 -1.26
CA ARG A 7 -13.25 25.43 -0.14
C ARG A 7 -14.27 26.35 0.52
N GLU A 8 -15.19 26.92 -0.27
CA GLU A 8 -16.30 27.70 0.28
C GLU A 8 -17.27 26.84 1.10
N MET A 9 -17.38 25.55 0.80
CA MET A 9 -18.26 24.59 1.50
C MET A 9 -17.59 23.90 2.70
N LEU A 10 -16.27 23.97 2.88
CA LEU A 10 -15.56 23.24 3.95
C LEU A 10 -16.03 23.62 5.36
N ALA A 11 -16.39 24.88 5.59
CA ALA A 11 -16.92 25.33 6.88
C ALA A 11 -18.30 24.72 7.17
N ALA A 12 -19.19 24.66 6.16
CA ALA A 12 -20.49 24.05 6.32
C ALA A 12 -20.37 22.51 6.45
N TYR A 13 -19.43 21.90 5.72
CA TYR A 13 -19.10 20.49 5.83
C TYR A 13 -18.62 20.13 7.25
N SER A 14 -17.69 20.92 7.82
CA SER A 14 -17.15 20.65 9.17
C SER A 14 -18.17 20.85 10.29
N LEU A 15 -19.21 21.65 10.04
CA LEU A 15 -20.33 21.87 10.95
C LEU A 15 -21.51 20.90 10.71
N ASP A 16 -21.35 19.92 9.83
CA ASP A 16 -22.40 18.97 9.42
C ASP A 16 -23.67 19.67 8.89
N ALA A 17 -23.51 20.86 8.29
CA ALA A 17 -24.59 21.76 7.89
C ALA A 17 -24.94 21.69 6.40
N LEU A 18 -24.33 20.77 5.65
CA LEU A 18 -24.62 20.51 4.25
C LEU A 18 -25.75 19.50 4.09
N ASP A 19 -26.51 19.64 3.00
CA ASP A 19 -27.43 18.59 2.58
C ASP A 19 -26.69 17.34 2.07
N GLU A 20 -27.42 16.26 1.82
CA GLU A 20 -26.82 14.98 1.40
C GLU A 20 -26.08 15.10 0.06
N GLN A 21 -26.63 15.84 -0.91
CA GLN A 21 -26.04 15.97 -2.24
C GLN A 21 -24.75 16.80 -2.20
N GLU A 22 -24.76 17.87 -1.42
CA GLU A 22 -23.61 18.72 -1.16
C GLU A 22 -22.51 17.97 -0.41
N ARG A 23 -22.89 17.21 0.63
CA ARG A 23 -21.98 16.38 1.41
C ARG A 23 -21.30 15.31 0.55
N ASP A 24 -22.06 14.63 -0.30
CA ASP A 24 -21.50 13.65 -1.25
C ASP A 24 -20.53 14.30 -2.23
N ALA A 25 -20.86 15.49 -2.73
CA ALA A 25 -20.02 16.21 -3.67
C ALA A 25 -18.69 16.67 -3.01
N VAL A 26 -18.74 17.14 -1.77
CA VAL A 26 -17.56 17.50 -0.98
C VAL A 26 -16.73 16.27 -0.66
N THR A 27 -17.33 15.22 -0.12
CA THR A 27 -16.66 13.96 0.24
C THR A 27 -15.95 13.36 -0.98
N GLY A 28 -16.66 13.23 -2.10
CA GLY A 28 -16.10 12.71 -3.33
C GLY A 28 -15.00 13.60 -3.92
N HIS A 29 -14.95 14.90 -3.63
CA HIS A 29 -13.83 15.75 -4.03
C HIS A 29 -12.61 15.56 -3.12
N LEU A 30 -12.82 15.50 -1.80
CA LEU A 30 -11.76 15.30 -0.81
C LEU A 30 -10.98 14.01 -1.04
N GLU A 31 -11.65 12.94 -1.46
CA GLU A 31 -11.02 11.67 -1.84
C GLU A 31 -10.04 11.78 -3.02
N ARG A 32 -10.23 12.78 -3.90
CA ARG A 32 -9.48 12.95 -5.15
C ARG A 32 -8.55 14.17 -5.16
N CYS A 33 -8.68 15.06 -4.17
CA CYS A 33 -7.96 16.33 -4.12
C CYS A 33 -7.27 16.52 -2.76
N PRO A 34 -6.01 16.05 -2.62
CA PRO A 34 -5.24 16.22 -1.39
C PRO A 34 -5.12 17.66 -0.89
N PRO A 35 -4.95 18.69 -1.74
CA PRO A 35 -4.90 20.09 -1.28
C PRO A 35 -6.14 20.51 -0.47
N CYS A 36 -7.34 20.16 -0.90
CA CYS A 36 -8.56 20.48 -0.15
C CYS A 36 -8.65 19.65 1.14
N GLY A 37 -8.17 18.40 1.10
CA GLY A 37 -8.07 17.55 2.30
C GLY A 37 -7.07 18.08 3.35
N PHE A 38 -6.06 18.85 2.96
CA PHE A 38 -5.13 19.48 3.91
C PHE A 38 -5.71 20.71 4.61
N GLU A 39 -6.69 21.39 4.00
CA GLU A 39 -7.36 22.55 4.60
C GLU A 39 -8.46 22.14 5.59
N LEU A 40 -9.16 21.03 5.34
CA LEU A 40 -10.29 20.55 6.16
C LEU A 40 -9.99 20.47 7.67
N PRO A 41 -8.84 19.94 8.15
CA PRO A 41 -8.55 19.86 9.57
C PRO A 41 -8.55 21.21 10.29
N ASP A 42 -8.24 22.31 9.60
CA ASP A 42 -8.27 23.64 10.21
C ASP A 42 -9.72 24.11 10.44
N TYR A 43 -10.63 23.79 9.52
CA TYR A 43 -12.07 24.02 9.71
C TYR A 43 -12.65 23.14 10.82
N GLU A 44 -12.23 21.87 10.92
CA GLU A 44 -12.67 20.96 11.98
C GLU A 44 -12.22 21.41 13.37
N LYS A 45 -11.00 21.94 13.50
CA LYS A 45 -10.52 22.52 14.78
C LYS A 45 -11.39 23.69 15.22
N VAL A 46 -11.77 24.57 14.30
CA VAL A 46 -12.65 25.71 14.59
C VAL A 46 -14.04 25.20 15.01
N ALA A 47 -14.61 24.25 14.27
CA ALA A 47 -15.90 23.65 14.60
C ALA A 47 -15.90 22.99 15.99
N ALA A 48 -14.86 22.23 16.33
CA ALA A 48 -14.69 21.65 17.66
C ALA A 48 -14.59 22.72 18.75
N GLY A 49 -13.86 23.81 18.49
CA GLY A 49 -13.76 24.94 19.41
C GLY A 49 -15.10 25.62 19.67
N LEU A 50 -15.96 25.74 18.65
CA LEU A 50 -17.31 26.30 18.80
C LEU A 50 -18.18 25.44 19.73
N GLY A 51 -18.08 24.10 19.64
CA GLY A 51 -18.79 23.18 20.52
C GLY A 51 -18.41 23.29 22.01
N LEU A 52 -17.21 23.80 22.29
CA LEU A 52 -16.73 24.06 23.66
C LEU A 52 -17.06 25.48 24.15
N ALA A 53 -17.38 26.40 23.23
CA ALA A 53 -17.69 27.79 23.56
C ALA A 53 -19.13 27.99 24.05
N VAL A 54 -20.02 27.02 23.83
CA VAL A 54 -21.41 27.05 24.30
C VAL A 54 -21.51 26.59 25.76
N GLU A 55 -22.59 26.99 26.42
CA GLU A 55 -22.92 26.53 27.77
C GLU A 55 -23.00 24.99 27.80
N GLN A 56 -22.24 24.39 28.71
CA GLN A 56 -22.20 22.94 28.87
C GLN A 56 -23.25 22.52 29.91
N HIS A 57 -24.03 21.50 29.57
CA HIS A 57 -25.02 20.92 30.48
C HIS A 57 -24.57 19.55 30.95
N ASP A 58 -24.74 19.28 32.25
CA ASP A 58 -24.44 17.98 32.82
C ASP A 58 -25.39 16.90 32.24
N PRO A 59 -24.84 15.78 31.72
CA PRO A 59 -25.66 14.70 31.22
C PRO A 59 -26.36 13.95 32.36
N PRO A 60 -27.52 13.31 32.10
CA PRO A 60 -28.15 12.38 33.04
C PRO A 60 -27.21 11.25 33.46
N LEU A 61 -27.26 10.86 34.74
CA LEU A 61 -26.36 9.84 35.32
C LEU A 61 -26.44 8.46 34.63
N ASP A 62 -27.55 8.15 33.97
CA ASP A 62 -27.76 6.89 33.26
C ASP A 62 -27.25 6.91 31.80
N LEU A 63 -26.91 8.08 31.26
CA LEU A 63 -26.60 8.26 29.84
C LEU A 63 -25.35 7.48 29.42
N GLU A 64 -24.30 7.52 30.21
CA GLU A 64 -23.05 6.79 29.96
C GLU A 64 -23.32 5.28 29.84
N GLY A 65 -24.04 4.71 30.82
CA GLY A 65 -24.40 3.30 30.83
C GLY A 65 -25.23 2.90 29.60
N ARG A 66 -26.17 3.76 29.18
CA ARG A 66 -27.01 3.55 27.99
C ARG A 66 -26.22 3.57 26.68
N ILE A 67 -25.31 4.55 26.53
CA ILE A 67 -24.44 4.67 25.34
C ILE A 67 -23.52 3.45 25.23
N LEU A 68 -22.83 3.10 26.32
CA LEU A 68 -21.92 1.94 26.34
C LEU A 68 -22.66 0.61 26.12
N ALA A 69 -23.88 0.48 26.64
CA ALA A 69 -24.72 -0.69 26.36
C ALA A 69 -25.16 -0.74 24.88
N ALA A 70 -25.45 0.40 24.26
CA ALA A 70 -25.79 0.46 22.83
C ALA A 70 -24.60 0.12 21.93
N ALA A 71 -23.42 0.66 22.21
CA ALA A 71 -22.19 0.36 21.46
C ALA A 71 -21.85 -1.14 21.51
N ARG A 72 -21.90 -1.76 22.69
CA ARG A 72 -21.67 -3.21 22.85
C ARG A 72 -22.66 -4.08 22.06
N ARG A 73 -23.92 -3.65 21.93
CA ARG A 73 -24.91 -4.36 21.09
C ARG A 73 -24.60 -4.24 19.60
N GLN A 74 -24.10 -3.10 19.15
CA GLN A 74 -23.65 -2.90 17.78
C GLN A 74 -22.42 -3.76 17.47
N GLU A 75 -21.44 -3.87 18.37
CA GLU A 75 -20.30 -4.79 18.20
C GLU A 75 -20.74 -6.26 18.14
N ALA A 76 -21.70 -6.66 18.97
CA ALA A 76 -22.22 -8.03 18.96
C ALA A 76 -22.99 -8.38 17.66
N THR A 77 -23.58 -7.38 16.99
CA THR A 77 -24.28 -7.54 15.71
C THR A 77 -23.36 -7.34 14.51
N ALA A 78 -22.31 -6.52 14.65
CA ALA A 78 -21.15 -6.46 13.78
C ALA A 78 -20.27 -7.71 14.00
N ARG A 79 -20.83 -8.89 13.72
CA ARG A 79 -20.00 -10.06 13.44
C ARG A 79 -18.97 -9.63 12.39
N PRO A 80 -17.66 -9.80 12.61
CA PRO A 80 -16.70 -9.55 11.56
C PRO A 80 -17.03 -10.51 10.42
N GLY A 81 -17.65 -9.98 9.36
CA GLY A 81 -18.01 -10.72 8.14
C GLY A 81 -16.79 -11.35 7.45
N TRP A 82 -15.58 -10.98 7.89
CA TRP A 82 -14.33 -11.60 7.47
C TRP A 82 -14.08 -12.97 8.10
N ILE A 83 -14.50 -13.24 9.35
CA ILE A 83 -14.16 -14.49 10.04
C ILE A 83 -15.24 -15.58 9.87
N GLY A 84 -16.42 -15.20 9.35
CA GLY A 84 -17.59 -16.08 9.19
C GLY A 84 -17.81 -16.64 7.78
N GLY A 85 -16.95 -16.32 6.83
CA GLY A 85 -16.93 -17.02 5.55
C GLY A 85 -16.44 -18.44 5.80
N ARG A 86 -17.35 -19.40 6.02
CA ARG A 86 -17.04 -20.78 5.63
C ARG A 86 -16.54 -20.66 4.21
N LEU A 87 -15.24 -20.80 3.97
CA LEU A 87 -14.75 -20.93 2.61
C LEU A 87 -15.50 -22.13 2.07
N ARG A 88 -16.54 -21.87 1.26
CA ARG A 88 -16.89 -22.78 0.19
C ARG A 88 -15.70 -22.70 -0.74
N LEU A 89 -14.61 -23.40 -0.36
CA LEU A 89 -13.55 -23.69 -1.28
C LEU A 89 -14.26 -24.35 -2.46
N PRO A 90 -14.23 -23.75 -3.66
CA PRO A 90 -14.58 -24.53 -4.83
C PRO A 90 -13.70 -25.77 -4.76
N ARG A 91 -14.31 -26.94 -4.93
CA ARG A 91 -13.62 -28.23 -4.96
C ARG A 91 -12.71 -28.21 -6.19
N VAL A 92 -11.59 -27.50 -6.07
CA VAL A 92 -10.55 -27.44 -7.09
C VAL A 92 -9.94 -28.82 -7.12
N GLN A 93 -10.09 -29.47 -8.27
CA GLN A 93 -9.45 -30.75 -8.50
C GLN A 93 -7.95 -30.58 -8.23
N PRO A 94 -7.29 -31.54 -7.55
CA PRO A 94 -5.90 -31.40 -7.08
C PRO A 94 -4.87 -31.15 -8.21
N ALA A 95 -5.28 -31.25 -9.48
CA ALA A 95 -4.48 -30.91 -10.64
C ALA A 95 -4.10 -29.42 -10.75
N GLY A 96 -4.96 -28.49 -10.29
CA GLY A 96 -4.70 -27.04 -10.43
C GLY A 96 -3.60 -26.52 -9.49
N LEU A 97 -3.47 -27.11 -8.31
CA LEU A 97 -2.51 -26.66 -7.29
C LEU A 97 -1.07 -27.08 -7.62
N VAL A 98 -0.90 -28.22 -8.28
CA VAL A 98 0.40 -28.72 -8.76
C VAL A 98 0.94 -27.84 -9.89
N ALA A 99 0.08 -27.39 -10.81
CA ALA A 99 0.48 -26.53 -11.92
C ALA A 99 0.98 -25.15 -11.46
N ALA A 100 0.30 -24.55 -10.47
CA ALA A 100 0.71 -23.27 -9.91
C ALA A 100 2.04 -23.35 -9.15
N LEU A 101 2.24 -24.41 -8.35
CA LEU A 101 3.51 -24.66 -7.66
C LEU A 101 4.65 -24.93 -8.65
N ALA A 102 4.40 -25.67 -9.74
CA ALA A 102 5.38 -25.93 -10.78
C ALA A 102 5.82 -24.64 -11.51
N LEU A 103 4.89 -23.70 -11.75
CA LEU A 103 5.22 -22.40 -12.35
C LEU A 103 6.10 -21.53 -11.44
N VAL A 104 5.80 -21.47 -10.14
CA VAL A 104 6.60 -20.69 -9.17
C VAL A 104 8.00 -21.30 -9.00
N VAL A 105 8.10 -22.63 -8.90
CA VAL A 105 9.39 -23.33 -8.81
C VAL A 105 10.18 -23.17 -10.11
N GLY A 106 9.53 -23.29 -11.28
CA GLY A 106 10.16 -23.06 -12.57
C GLY A 106 10.71 -21.63 -12.72
N LEU A 107 9.93 -20.63 -12.32
CA LEU A 107 10.34 -19.22 -12.40
C LEU A 107 11.51 -18.90 -11.46
N THR A 108 11.46 -19.40 -10.23
CA THR A 108 12.55 -19.22 -9.25
C THR A 108 13.85 -19.90 -9.69
N VAL A 109 13.77 -21.11 -10.23
CA VAL A 109 14.93 -21.82 -10.81
C VAL A 109 15.49 -21.06 -12.03
N ALA A 110 14.63 -20.55 -12.91
CA ALA A 110 15.05 -19.79 -14.09
C ALA A 110 15.78 -18.49 -13.70
N LEU A 111 15.28 -17.76 -12.70
CA LEU A 111 15.93 -16.54 -12.19
C LEU A 111 17.28 -16.83 -11.53
N ARG A 112 17.39 -17.92 -10.75
CA ARG A 112 18.67 -18.35 -10.16
C ARG A 112 19.67 -18.78 -11.23
N ALA A 113 19.23 -19.53 -12.25
CA ALA A 113 20.08 -19.97 -13.36
C ALA A 113 20.59 -18.78 -14.20
N ALA A 114 19.73 -17.80 -14.47
CA ALA A 114 20.12 -16.57 -15.17
C ALA A 114 21.17 -15.77 -14.36
N GLY A 115 20.98 -15.65 -13.04
CA GLY A 115 21.98 -15.01 -12.16
C GLY A 115 23.33 -15.73 -12.17
N LEU A 116 23.33 -17.06 -12.06
CA LEU A 116 24.55 -17.88 -12.10
C LEU A 116 25.26 -17.81 -13.46
N GLN A 117 24.52 -17.73 -14.56
CA GLN A 117 25.11 -17.58 -15.89
C GLN A 117 25.79 -16.21 -16.07
N MET A 118 25.24 -15.17 -15.45
CA MET A 118 25.81 -13.82 -15.50
C MET A 118 27.17 -13.78 -14.78
N GLU A 119 27.27 -14.41 -13.61
CA GLU A 119 28.51 -14.52 -12.84
C GLU A 119 29.58 -15.39 -13.55
N LEU A 120 29.15 -16.47 -14.21
CA LEU A 120 30.05 -17.28 -15.04
C LEU A 120 30.54 -16.55 -16.30
N SER A 121 29.73 -15.66 -16.86
CA SER A 121 30.13 -14.85 -18.01
C SER A 121 31.26 -13.87 -17.64
N GLU A 122 31.19 -13.28 -16.45
CA GLU A 122 32.26 -12.43 -15.89
C GLU A 122 33.53 -13.24 -15.60
N GLN A 123 33.41 -14.46 -15.06
CA GLN A 123 34.59 -15.31 -14.85
C GLN A 123 35.28 -15.72 -16.15
N ARG A 124 34.50 -16.03 -17.20
CA ARG A 124 35.05 -16.42 -18.51
C ARG A 124 35.79 -15.28 -19.19
N THR A 125 35.30 -14.04 -19.08
CA THR A 125 36.00 -12.87 -19.63
C THR A 125 37.28 -12.60 -18.85
N ALA A 126 37.27 -12.72 -17.51
CA ALA A 126 38.47 -12.59 -16.70
C ALA A 126 39.56 -13.62 -17.08
N ILE A 127 39.20 -14.90 -17.24
CA ILE A 127 40.13 -15.96 -17.68
C ILE A 127 40.70 -15.66 -19.08
N ALA A 128 39.87 -15.14 -20.00
CA ALA A 128 40.32 -14.77 -21.34
C ALA A 128 41.39 -13.67 -21.29
N THR A 129 41.21 -12.64 -20.44
CA THR A 129 42.20 -11.56 -20.29
C THR A 129 43.53 -12.04 -19.69
N LEU A 130 43.49 -12.98 -18.75
CA LEU A 130 44.72 -13.57 -18.18
C LEU A 130 45.49 -14.39 -19.21
N ARG A 131 44.78 -15.17 -20.04
CA ARG A 131 45.39 -15.92 -21.16
C ARG A 131 46.03 -14.99 -22.18
N GLU A 132 45.39 -13.87 -22.49
CA GLU A 132 45.94 -12.89 -23.42
C GLU A 132 47.24 -12.28 -22.89
N ARG A 133 47.28 -11.91 -21.60
CA ARG A 133 48.52 -11.43 -20.94
C ARG A 133 49.62 -12.48 -20.99
N ALA A 134 49.33 -13.73 -20.67
CA ALA A 134 50.30 -14.83 -20.74
C ALA A 134 50.90 -14.97 -22.15
N SER A 135 50.05 -14.95 -23.19
CA SER A 135 50.51 -15.06 -24.59
C SER A 135 51.38 -13.88 -25.04
N ARG A 136 51.17 -12.68 -24.47
CA ARG A 136 52.02 -11.52 -24.72
C ARG A 136 53.40 -11.71 -24.12
N TYR A 137 53.50 -12.25 -22.90
CA TYR A 137 54.78 -12.55 -22.27
C TYR A 137 55.57 -13.57 -23.09
N ASP A 138 54.93 -14.64 -23.55
CA ASP A 138 55.59 -15.66 -24.40
C ASP A 138 56.16 -15.07 -25.69
N ARG A 139 55.43 -14.17 -26.37
CA ARG A 139 55.94 -13.49 -27.57
C ARG A 139 57.14 -12.60 -27.30
N VAL A 140 57.13 -11.85 -26.20
CA VAL A 140 58.25 -10.98 -25.83
C VAL A 140 59.49 -11.81 -25.52
N VAL A 141 59.34 -12.92 -24.80
CA VAL A 141 60.43 -13.86 -24.52
C VAL A 141 60.98 -14.48 -25.81
N ALA A 142 60.11 -14.87 -26.75
CA ALA A 142 60.53 -15.44 -28.03
C ALA A 142 61.35 -14.46 -28.89
N VAL A 143 61.03 -13.16 -28.87
CA VAL A 143 61.79 -12.13 -29.60
C VAL A 143 63.16 -11.89 -28.95
N LEU A 144 63.26 -11.95 -27.63
CA LEU A 144 64.52 -11.77 -26.90
C LEU A 144 65.47 -12.98 -27.01
N GLN A 145 64.94 -14.16 -27.36
CA GLN A 145 65.73 -15.39 -27.55
C GLN A 145 66.05 -15.68 -29.03
N ALA A 146 65.62 -14.82 -29.97
CA ALA A 146 65.99 -14.95 -31.37
C ALA A 146 67.49 -14.58 -31.55
N PRO A 147 68.31 -15.45 -32.17
CA PRO A 147 69.76 -15.27 -32.29
C PRO A 147 70.17 -14.15 -33.26
#